data_AF-A0A4Q2QV63-F1
#
_entry.id   AF-A0A4Q2QV63-F1
#
_cell.length_a   1.000
_cell.length_b   1.000
_cell.length_c   1.000
_cell.angle_alpha   90.00
_cell.angle_beta   90.00
_cell.angle_gamma   90.00
#
_symmetry.space_group_name_H-M   'P 1'
#
loop_
_entity.id
_entity.type
_entity.pdbx_description
1 polymer ?
#
loop_
_entity_poly.entity_id
_entity_poly.type
_entity_poly.pdbx_seq_one_letter_code
_entity_poly.pdbx_strand_id
1 'polypeptide(L)'
;VNKYKLDHEDETDVLEIDNVMVRNEQIASLERIRATRDDAAVTAALNALTHAAQHNENLLAAAVNAARVRATLGEISDALEAAFDRYLVPSQCVTGVIAQSYHQSEKSASEFDAIVAQTEQFLADNGRRPRILIARMGQDGHDRGAKVIASAYSDLGFDVDLSPMFSTPEEIARLAVENDVHVVGASSLAAGHKTLIPELVEALKKWGREDICVVAGGVI
;
A
#
# COMPACT_ATOMS: atom_id res chain seq x y z
N VAL A 1 -8.00 22.34 -12.94
CA VAL A 1 -7.08 21.27 -13.40
C VAL A 1 -7.01 21.16 -14.93
N ASN A 2 -8.06 20.79 -15.67
CA ASN A 2 -7.98 20.57 -17.14
C ASN A 2 -8.50 21.73 -18.02
N LYS A 3 -9.01 22.81 -17.41
CA LYS A 3 -9.43 24.07 -18.06
C LYS A 3 -9.23 25.22 -17.07
N TYR A 4 -9.02 26.44 -17.57
CA TYR A 4 -8.79 27.66 -16.77
C TYR A 4 -7.65 27.48 -15.75
N LYS A 5 -6.52 26.93 -16.22
CA LYS A 5 -5.33 26.76 -15.40
C LYS A 5 -4.76 28.14 -15.05
N LEU A 6 -4.31 28.30 -13.81
CA LEU A 6 -3.50 29.44 -13.43
C LEU A 6 -2.11 29.28 -14.05
N ASP A 7 -1.43 30.38 -14.34
CA ASP A 7 -0.03 30.36 -14.78
C ASP A 7 0.90 29.95 -13.64
N HIS A 8 0.50 30.27 -12.39
CA HIS A 8 1.20 29.93 -11.16
C HIS A 8 0.18 29.49 -10.09
N GLU A 9 0.48 28.41 -9.39
CA GLU A 9 -0.25 27.99 -8.20
C GLU A 9 0.41 28.59 -6.96
N ASP A 10 -0.40 29.02 -5.98
CA ASP A 10 0.13 29.57 -4.72
C ASP A 10 0.70 28.44 -3.85
N GLU A 11 1.84 28.70 -3.19
CA GLU A 11 2.36 27.80 -2.18
C GLU A 11 1.43 27.79 -0.96
N THR A 12 1.07 26.59 -0.50
CA THR A 12 0.21 26.41 0.67
C THR A 12 0.98 25.63 1.74
N ASP A 13 0.96 26.13 2.97
CA ASP A 13 1.55 25.43 4.09
C ASP A 13 0.81 24.11 4.35
N VAL A 14 1.54 23.00 4.30
CA VAL A 14 0.99 21.66 4.60
C VAL A 14 1.38 21.29 6.02
N LEU A 15 0.40 20.83 6.80
CA LEU A 15 0.67 20.32 8.15
C LEU A 15 1.48 19.03 8.07
N GLU A 16 2.71 19.07 8.56
CA GLU A 16 3.57 17.90 8.68
C GLU A 16 3.44 17.28 10.08
N ILE A 17 3.25 15.96 10.13
CA ILE A 17 3.18 15.19 11.38
C ILE A 17 4.52 14.48 11.57
N ASP A 18 5.22 14.78 12.67
CA ASP A 18 6.42 14.05 13.07
C ASP A 18 6.05 12.64 13.56
N ASN A 19 6.14 11.66 12.67
CA ASN A 19 5.82 10.28 12.95
C ASN A 19 6.84 9.61 13.89
N VAL A 20 8.10 10.10 13.96
CA VAL A 20 9.14 9.54 14.82
C VAL A 20 8.84 9.90 16.27
N MET A 21 8.52 11.16 16.53
CA MET A 21 8.12 11.64 17.86
C MET A 21 6.89 10.87 18.35
N VAL A 22 5.80 10.84 17.56
CA VAL A 22 4.57 10.14 17.92
C VAL A 22 4.82 8.65 18.18
N ARG A 23 5.58 7.97 17.31
CA ARG A 23 5.93 6.56 17.50
C ARG A 23 6.65 6.32 18.81
N ASN A 24 7.66 7.12 19.12
CA ASN A 24 8.46 6.96 20.34
C ASN A 24 7.61 7.19 21.61
N GLU A 25 6.72 8.18 21.59
CA GLU A 25 5.76 8.41 22.69
C GLU A 25 4.79 7.24 22.88
N GLN A 26 4.26 6.68 21.78
CA GLN A 26 3.37 5.52 21.85
C GLN A 26 4.10 4.27 22.38
N ILE A 27 5.34 4.02 21.95
CA ILE A 27 6.18 2.92 22.46
C ILE A 27 6.39 3.07 23.97
N ALA A 28 6.82 4.25 24.44
CA ALA A 28 7.03 4.50 25.87
C ALA A 28 5.73 4.34 26.69
N SER A 29 4.57 4.69 26.10
CA SER A 29 3.27 4.46 26.72
C SER A 29 2.93 2.98 26.85
N LEU A 30 3.16 2.20 25.79
CA LEU A 30 2.97 0.74 25.79
C LEU A 30 3.89 0.04 26.78
N GLU A 31 5.16 0.42 26.85
CA GLU A 31 6.12 -0.11 27.82
C GLU A 31 5.66 0.15 29.27
N ARG A 32 5.20 1.37 29.56
CA ARG A 32 4.67 1.73 30.89
C ARG A 32 3.42 0.93 31.25
N ILE A 33 2.49 0.79 30.31
CA ILE A 33 1.26 0.01 30.53
C ILE A 33 1.61 -1.45 30.81
N ARG A 34 2.46 -2.06 29.98
CA ARG A 34 2.90 -3.45 30.16
C ARG A 34 3.65 -3.66 31.48
N ALA A 35 4.47 -2.70 31.91
CA ALA A 35 5.20 -2.78 33.17
C ALA A 35 4.33 -2.65 34.44
N THR A 36 3.12 -2.10 34.33
CA THR A 36 2.28 -1.76 35.50
C THR A 36 0.96 -2.50 35.57
N ARG A 37 0.55 -3.20 34.49
CA ARG A 37 -0.69 -3.98 34.46
C ARG A 37 -0.50 -5.34 35.12
N ASP A 38 -1.63 -5.98 35.45
CA ASP A 38 -1.66 -7.38 35.87
C ASP A 38 -1.67 -8.28 34.63
N ASP A 39 -0.50 -8.81 34.28
CA ASP A 39 -0.37 -9.67 33.10
C ASP A 39 -1.18 -10.98 33.21
N ALA A 40 -1.36 -11.52 34.41
CA ALA A 40 -2.17 -12.73 34.59
C ALA A 40 -3.65 -12.44 34.31
N ALA A 41 -4.16 -11.28 34.77
CA ALA A 41 -5.51 -10.84 34.46
C ALA A 41 -5.69 -10.54 32.97
N VAL A 42 -4.69 -9.95 32.31
CA VAL A 42 -4.70 -9.72 30.86
C VAL A 42 -4.79 -11.04 30.10
N THR A 43 -3.90 -11.99 30.39
CA THR A 43 -3.91 -13.31 29.73
C THR A 43 -5.24 -14.02 29.95
N ALA A 44 -5.81 -13.98 31.16
CA ALA A 44 -7.12 -14.57 31.43
C ALA A 44 -8.24 -13.91 30.60
N ALA A 45 -8.24 -12.59 30.50
CA ALA A 45 -9.24 -11.87 29.71
C ALA A 45 -9.12 -12.11 28.20
N LEU A 46 -7.89 -12.19 27.67
CA LEU A 46 -7.64 -12.51 26.27
C LEU A 46 -8.06 -13.95 25.94
N ASN A 47 -7.77 -14.91 26.81
CA ASN A 47 -8.23 -16.30 26.64
C ASN A 47 -9.76 -16.38 26.65
N ALA A 48 -10.43 -15.64 27.54
CA ALA A 48 -11.88 -15.56 27.56
C ALA A 48 -12.44 -14.93 26.28
N LEU A 49 -11.77 -13.94 25.70
CA LEU A 49 -12.14 -13.34 24.42
C LEU A 49 -11.99 -14.33 23.26
N THR A 50 -10.88 -15.08 23.20
CA THR A 50 -10.69 -16.14 22.19
C THR A 50 -11.76 -17.23 22.34
N HIS A 51 -12.07 -17.65 23.56
CA HIS A 51 -13.17 -18.58 23.82
C HIS A 51 -14.50 -18.03 23.30
N ALA A 52 -14.84 -16.78 23.64
CA ALA A 52 -16.06 -16.13 23.18
C ALA A 52 -16.15 -16.08 21.65
N ALA A 53 -15.04 -15.85 20.95
CA ALA A 53 -14.96 -15.86 19.49
C ALA A 53 -15.21 -17.25 18.88
N GLN A 54 -14.71 -18.31 19.51
CA GLN A 54 -14.92 -19.69 19.06
C GLN A 54 -16.33 -20.21 19.34
N HIS A 55 -17.02 -19.65 20.34
CA HIS A 55 -18.33 -20.13 20.79
C HIS A 55 -19.49 -19.17 20.46
N ASN A 56 -19.25 -18.14 19.64
CA ASN A 56 -20.24 -17.16 19.20
C ASN A 56 -20.92 -16.42 20.37
N GLU A 57 -20.14 -16.10 21.40
CA GLU A 57 -20.59 -15.32 22.56
C GLU A 57 -20.43 -13.80 22.32
N ASN A 58 -20.81 -12.97 23.29
CA ASN A 58 -20.71 -11.52 23.14
C ASN A 58 -19.24 -11.03 23.18
N LEU A 59 -18.67 -10.80 21.99
CA LEU A 59 -17.31 -10.31 21.81
C LEU A 59 -17.06 -8.93 22.43
N LEU A 60 -18.03 -8.02 22.32
CA LEU A 60 -17.87 -6.66 22.85
C LEU A 60 -17.73 -6.68 24.37
N ALA A 61 -18.52 -7.49 25.07
CA ALA A 61 -18.43 -7.65 26.51
C ALA A 61 -17.06 -8.21 26.93
N ALA A 62 -16.57 -9.22 26.23
CA ALA A 62 -15.25 -9.80 26.47
C ALA A 62 -14.11 -8.80 26.16
N ALA A 63 -14.21 -8.05 25.06
CA ALA A 63 -13.22 -7.03 24.68
C ALA A 63 -13.19 -5.86 25.69
N VAL A 64 -14.35 -5.43 26.21
CA VAL A 64 -14.42 -4.42 27.28
C VAL A 64 -13.73 -4.93 28.55
N ASN A 65 -13.87 -6.22 28.89
CA ASN A 65 -13.17 -6.81 30.03
C ASN A 65 -11.65 -6.83 29.81
N ALA A 66 -11.18 -7.22 28.62
CA ALA A 66 -9.77 -7.17 28.25
C ALA A 66 -9.19 -5.75 28.31
N ALA A 67 -9.90 -4.76 27.76
CA ALA A 67 -9.47 -3.35 27.82
C ALA A 67 -9.43 -2.80 29.26
N ARG A 68 -10.33 -3.26 30.14
CA ARG A 68 -10.36 -2.85 31.56
C ARG A 68 -9.09 -3.29 32.29
N VAL A 69 -8.56 -4.47 31.97
CA VAL A 69 -7.30 -4.99 32.53
C VAL A 69 -6.05 -4.55 31.75
N ARG A 70 -6.20 -3.59 30.82
CA ARG A 70 -5.10 -3.00 30.02
C ARG A 70 -4.47 -3.94 28.99
N ALA A 71 -5.28 -4.84 28.42
CA ALA A 71 -4.95 -5.41 27.11
C ALA A 71 -4.92 -4.28 26.06
N THR A 72 -3.93 -4.34 25.18
CA THR A 72 -3.75 -3.39 24.07
C THR A 72 -4.70 -3.73 22.92
N LEU A 73 -4.89 -2.77 22.01
CA LEU A 73 -5.69 -3.02 20.80
C LEU A 73 -5.12 -4.18 19.98
N GLY A 74 -3.80 -4.26 19.82
CA GLY A 74 -3.13 -5.36 19.13
C GLY A 74 -3.42 -6.71 19.77
N GLU A 75 -3.24 -6.84 21.09
CA GLU A 75 -3.50 -8.10 21.80
C GLU A 75 -4.98 -8.55 21.70
N ILE A 76 -5.91 -7.60 21.74
CA ILE A 76 -7.35 -7.88 21.57
C ILE A 76 -7.63 -8.36 20.13
N SER A 77 -7.06 -7.69 19.13
CA SER A 77 -7.19 -8.09 17.73
C SER A 77 -6.57 -9.48 17.47
N ASP A 78 -5.38 -9.75 18.01
CA ASP A 78 -4.68 -11.03 17.86
C ASP A 78 -5.46 -12.18 18.52
N ALA A 79 -6.10 -11.93 19.68
CA ALA A 79 -6.95 -12.91 20.35
C ALA A 79 -8.19 -13.29 19.53
N LEU A 80 -8.72 -12.36 18.74
CA LEU A 80 -9.82 -12.60 17.79
C LEU A 80 -9.32 -13.27 16.51
N GLU A 81 -8.13 -12.91 16.04
CA GLU A 81 -7.50 -13.51 14.86
C GLU A 81 -7.31 -15.03 15.01
N ALA A 82 -7.02 -15.51 16.23
CA ALA A 82 -6.96 -16.94 16.53
C ALA A 82 -8.24 -17.73 16.20
N ALA A 83 -9.39 -17.06 16.09
CA ALA A 83 -10.68 -17.67 15.72
C ALA A 83 -11.13 -17.34 14.29
N PHE A 84 -10.70 -16.20 13.72
CA PHE A 84 -11.26 -15.66 12.47
C PHE A 84 -10.27 -15.54 11.30
N ASP A 85 -8.96 -15.66 11.54
CA ASP A 85 -7.89 -15.43 10.56
C ASP A 85 -7.91 -13.99 9.99
N ARG A 86 -6.98 -13.66 9.09
CA ARG A 86 -6.92 -12.37 8.37
C ARG A 86 -7.47 -12.51 6.96
N TYR A 87 -8.35 -11.59 6.59
CA TYR A 87 -8.83 -11.51 5.21
C TYR A 87 -7.72 -11.05 4.26
N LEU A 88 -7.44 -11.88 3.25
CA LEU A 88 -6.53 -11.53 2.15
C LEU A 88 -7.33 -10.94 0.99
N VAL A 89 -7.03 -9.69 0.64
CA VAL A 89 -7.69 -8.98 -0.45
C VAL A 89 -7.18 -9.51 -1.80
N PRO A 90 -8.05 -10.06 -2.67
CA PRO A 90 -7.65 -10.45 -4.01
C PRO A 90 -7.20 -9.23 -4.81
N SER A 91 -6.02 -9.31 -5.42
CA SER A 91 -5.54 -8.27 -6.33
C SER A 91 -6.01 -8.61 -7.75
N GLN A 92 -6.92 -7.80 -8.28
CA GLN A 92 -7.42 -7.92 -9.65
C GLN A 92 -7.18 -6.62 -10.40
N CYS A 93 -6.54 -6.73 -11.57
CA CYS A 93 -6.42 -5.63 -12.52
C CYS A 93 -7.59 -5.71 -13.52
N VAL A 94 -8.21 -4.57 -13.80
CA VAL A 94 -9.23 -4.46 -14.84
C VAL A 94 -8.54 -3.95 -16.11
N THR A 95 -8.80 -4.56 -17.25
CA THR A 95 -8.20 -4.18 -18.55
C THR A 95 -9.28 -3.75 -19.53
N GLY A 96 -8.92 -2.91 -20.51
CA GLY A 96 -9.76 -2.50 -21.64
C GLY A 96 -10.76 -1.38 -21.36
N VAL A 97 -10.68 -0.73 -20.19
CA VAL A 97 -11.64 0.32 -19.77
C VAL A 97 -11.17 1.71 -20.15
N ILE A 98 -9.85 1.96 -20.13
CA ILE A 98 -9.30 3.30 -20.32
C ILE A 98 -9.18 3.63 -21.80
N ALA A 99 -8.80 2.68 -22.65
CA ALA A 99 -8.68 2.88 -24.11
C ALA A 99 -9.96 3.48 -24.72
N GLN A 100 -11.14 2.99 -24.31
CA GLN A 100 -12.43 3.49 -24.80
C GLN A 100 -12.66 4.97 -24.47
N SER A 101 -12.13 5.46 -23.33
CA SER A 101 -12.27 6.85 -22.93
C SER A 101 -11.38 7.80 -23.75
N TYR A 102 -10.21 7.32 -24.21
CA TYR A 102 -9.29 8.10 -25.04
C TYR A 102 -9.76 8.18 -26.50
N HIS A 103 -10.48 7.18 -27.00
CA HIS A 103 -11.00 7.15 -28.38
C HIS A 103 -12.29 7.96 -28.57
N GLN A 104 -12.62 8.87 -27.65
CA GLN A 104 -13.77 9.76 -27.76
C GLN A 104 -13.51 11.00 -28.64
N SER A 105 -12.24 11.31 -28.92
CA SER A 105 -11.86 12.37 -29.86
C SER A 105 -10.60 11.97 -30.65
N GLU A 106 -10.47 12.45 -31.89
CA GLU A 106 -9.32 12.14 -32.75
C GLU A 106 -7.98 12.56 -32.12
N LYS A 107 -7.97 13.68 -31.38
CA LYS A 107 -6.77 14.16 -30.71
C LYS A 107 -6.34 13.19 -29.60
N SER A 108 -7.26 12.82 -28.70
CA SER A 108 -6.94 11.91 -27.60
C SER A 108 -6.63 10.48 -28.08
N ALA A 109 -7.24 10.05 -29.19
CA ALA A 109 -6.91 8.79 -29.84
C ALA A 109 -5.47 8.81 -30.40
N SER A 110 -5.07 9.87 -31.11
CA SER A 110 -3.72 9.94 -31.66
C SER A 110 -2.63 10.03 -30.58
N GLU A 111 -2.89 10.72 -29.46
CA GLU A 111 -1.99 10.71 -28.29
C GLU A 111 -1.85 9.29 -27.70
N PHE A 112 -2.96 8.56 -27.57
CA PHE A 112 -2.96 7.18 -27.06
C PHE A 112 -2.20 6.22 -27.99
N ASP A 113 -2.53 6.25 -29.29
CA ASP A 113 -1.89 5.41 -30.31
C ASP A 113 -0.39 5.66 -30.43
N ALA A 114 0.04 6.92 -30.26
CA ALA A 114 1.47 7.27 -30.26
C ALA A 114 2.22 6.66 -29.07
N ILE A 115 1.59 6.52 -27.90
CA ILE A 115 2.20 5.87 -26.73
C ILE A 115 2.22 4.35 -26.94
N VAL A 116 1.13 3.76 -27.43
CA VAL A 116 1.11 2.33 -27.77
C VAL A 116 2.24 1.99 -28.75
N ALA A 117 2.42 2.78 -29.81
CA ALA A 117 3.52 2.60 -30.76
C ALA A 117 4.91 2.64 -30.10
N GLN A 118 5.11 3.49 -29.08
CA GLN A 118 6.37 3.53 -28.32
C GLN A 118 6.59 2.26 -27.50
N THR A 119 5.54 1.69 -26.89
CA THR A 119 5.66 0.43 -26.15
C THR A 119 5.93 -0.77 -27.05
N GLU A 120 5.37 -0.77 -28.27
CA GLU A 120 5.65 -1.78 -29.30
C GLU A 120 7.09 -1.65 -29.84
N GLN A 121 7.60 -0.41 -30.00
CA GLN A 121 9.01 -0.18 -30.32
C GLN A 121 9.92 -0.67 -29.19
N PHE A 122 9.57 -0.39 -27.91
CA PHE A 122 10.32 -0.92 -26.76
C PHE A 122 10.37 -2.44 -26.78
N LEU A 123 9.24 -3.11 -27.08
CA LEU A 123 9.17 -4.56 -27.24
C LEU A 123 10.10 -5.05 -28.37
N ALA A 124 10.11 -4.38 -29.52
CA ALA A 124 10.98 -4.73 -30.64
C ALA A 124 12.48 -4.60 -30.28
N ASP A 125 12.84 -3.56 -29.51
CA ASP A 125 14.23 -3.26 -29.15
C ASP A 125 14.76 -4.14 -28.00
N ASN A 126 13.89 -4.53 -27.06
CA ASN A 126 14.28 -5.21 -25.82
C ASN A 126 13.82 -6.68 -25.75
N GLY A 127 12.99 -7.13 -26.68
CA GLY A 127 12.44 -8.50 -26.72
C GLY A 127 11.37 -8.80 -25.66
N ARG A 128 10.95 -7.80 -24.87
CA ARG A 128 9.87 -7.88 -23.88
C ARG A 128 9.16 -6.54 -23.69
N ARG A 129 7.91 -6.57 -23.22
CA ARG A 129 7.13 -5.35 -22.92
C ARG A 129 7.76 -4.59 -21.74
N PRO A 130 7.58 -3.25 -21.67
CA PRO A 130 7.95 -2.51 -20.48
C PRO A 130 7.09 -3.01 -19.32
N ARG A 131 7.73 -3.28 -18.18
CA ARG A 131 7.10 -3.95 -17.03
C ARG A 131 7.15 -3.07 -15.79
N ILE A 132 5.98 -2.84 -15.18
CA ILE A 132 5.82 -1.99 -14.00
C ILE A 132 5.18 -2.77 -12.85
N LEU A 133 5.75 -2.66 -11.66
CA LEU A 133 5.08 -3.04 -10.41
C LEU A 133 4.43 -1.80 -9.81
N ILE A 134 3.10 -1.77 -9.74
CA ILE A 134 2.37 -0.73 -9.02
C ILE A 134 2.24 -1.19 -7.57
N ALA A 135 3.03 -0.56 -6.71
CA ALA A 135 3.22 -0.93 -5.32
C ALA A 135 2.43 -0.02 -4.38
N ARG A 136 1.84 -0.64 -3.36
CA ARG A 136 1.34 0.04 -2.17
C ARG A 136 2.02 -0.56 -0.96
N MET A 137 2.51 0.31 -0.10
CA MET A 137 3.33 -0.06 1.04
C MET A 137 2.68 0.40 2.34
N GLY A 138 2.90 -0.39 3.40
CA GLY A 138 2.33 -0.11 4.72
C GLY A 138 0.81 -0.22 4.73
N GLN A 139 0.17 0.39 5.72
CA GLN A 139 -1.29 0.24 5.95
C GLN A 139 -2.16 1.11 5.03
N ASP A 140 -1.63 1.62 3.92
CA ASP A 140 -2.36 2.47 2.98
C ASP A 140 -3.38 1.64 2.18
N GLY A 141 -4.66 1.83 2.49
CA GLY A 141 -5.77 1.16 1.80
C GLY A 141 -6.24 1.87 0.53
N HIS A 142 -5.68 3.03 0.17
CA HIS A 142 -6.12 3.75 -1.02
C HIS A 142 -5.69 3.02 -2.29
N ASP A 143 -6.67 2.68 -3.14
CA ASP A 143 -6.41 1.84 -4.33
C ASP A 143 -6.94 2.40 -5.64
N ARG A 144 -7.81 3.40 -5.59
CA ARG A 144 -8.45 3.97 -6.79
C ARG A 144 -7.41 4.44 -7.80
N GLY A 145 -6.44 5.24 -7.36
CA GLY A 145 -5.37 5.75 -8.23
C GLY A 145 -4.52 4.63 -8.81
N ALA A 146 -4.03 3.75 -7.94
CA ALA A 146 -3.21 2.59 -8.33
C ALA A 146 -3.92 1.70 -9.37
N LYS A 147 -5.20 1.37 -9.16
CA LYS A 147 -5.99 0.52 -10.08
C LYS A 147 -6.27 1.19 -11.43
N VAL A 148 -6.56 2.49 -11.43
CA VAL A 148 -6.78 3.24 -12.69
C VAL A 148 -5.48 3.33 -13.49
N ILE A 149 -4.35 3.60 -12.84
CA ILE A 149 -3.04 3.61 -13.49
C ILE A 149 -2.67 2.21 -14.01
N ALA A 150 -2.95 1.16 -13.24
CA ALA A 150 -2.72 -0.22 -13.66
C ALA A 150 -3.49 -0.57 -14.94
N SER A 151 -4.78 -0.23 -14.96
CA SER A 151 -5.65 -0.42 -16.12
C SER A 151 -5.13 0.36 -17.34
N ALA A 152 -4.78 1.64 -17.15
CA ALA A 152 -4.29 2.50 -18.21
C ALA A 152 -2.96 1.99 -18.80
N TYR A 153 -2.00 1.60 -17.97
CA TYR A 153 -0.71 1.10 -18.42
C TYR A 153 -0.86 -0.23 -19.16
N SER A 154 -1.74 -1.11 -18.69
CA SER A 154 -2.07 -2.34 -19.39
C SER A 154 -2.68 -2.06 -20.77
N ASP A 155 -3.61 -1.11 -20.87
CA ASP A 155 -4.21 -0.69 -22.14
C ASP A 155 -3.17 -0.07 -23.09
N LEU A 156 -2.13 0.56 -22.54
CA LEU A 156 -1.02 1.16 -23.29
C LEU A 156 0.07 0.15 -23.69
N GLY A 157 -0.03 -1.12 -23.32
CA GLY A 157 0.90 -2.17 -23.74
C GLY A 157 2.02 -2.51 -22.75
N PHE A 158 1.92 -2.08 -21.49
CA PHE A 158 2.81 -2.53 -20.42
C PHE A 158 2.41 -3.89 -19.85
N ASP A 159 3.39 -4.64 -19.38
CA ASP A 159 3.16 -5.73 -18.42
C ASP A 159 3.02 -5.09 -17.02
N VAL A 160 1.86 -5.26 -16.40
CA VAL A 160 1.54 -4.59 -15.13
C VAL A 160 1.35 -5.62 -14.02
N ASP A 161 2.18 -5.52 -12.99
CA ASP A 161 1.98 -6.25 -11.74
C ASP A 161 1.37 -5.31 -10.68
N LEU A 162 0.41 -5.82 -9.92
CA LEU A 162 -0.12 -5.12 -8.74
C LEU A 162 0.42 -5.81 -7.49
N SER A 163 0.96 -5.01 -6.56
CA SER A 163 1.33 -5.57 -5.27
C SER A 163 0.08 -5.97 -4.47
N PRO A 164 0.22 -6.99 -3.58
CA PRO A 164 -0.73 -7.19 -2.50
C PRO A 164 -0.94 -5.89 -1.69
N MET A 165 -2.09 -5.81 -1.04
CA MET A 165 -2.32 -4.78 -0.03
C MET A 165 -1.40 -5.03 1.17
N PHE A 166 -1.00 -3.94 1.84
CA PHE A 166 -0.29 -3.99 3.13
C PHE A 166 1.13 -4.56 3.10
N SER A 167 1.78 -4.58 1.94
CA SER A 167 3.16 -5.07 1.80
C SER A 167 4.19 -4.14 2.44
N THR A 168 5.29 -4.72 2.91
CA THR A 168 6.47 -3.96 3.36
C THR A 168 7.35 -3.54 2.19
N PRO A 169 8.23 -2.53 2.34
CA PRO A 169 9.20 -2.17 1.32
C PRO A 169 10.09 -3.34 0.89
N GLU A 170 10.50 -4.22 1.82
CA GLU A 170 11.28 -5.42 1.52
C GLU A 170 10.50 -6.44 0.69
N GLU A 171 9.22 -6.65 0.98
CA GLU A 171 8.35 -7.55 0.20
C GLU A 171 8.14 -7.02 -1.23
N ILE A 172 7.95 -5.70 -1.37
CA ILE A 172 7.86 -5.04 -2.68
C ILE A 172 9.18 -5.16 -3.45
N ALA A 173 10.32 -4.93 -2.80
CA ALA A 173 11.63 -5.07 -3.45
C ALA A 173 11.85 -6.51 -3.93
N ARG A 174 11.54 -7.51 -3.10
CA ARG A 174 11.61 -8.92 -3.50
C ARG A 174 10.71 -9.19 -4.71
N LEU A 175 9.46 -8.76 -4.68
CA LEU A 175 8.52 -8.96 -5.78
C LEU A 175 8.99 -8.28 -7.08
N ALA A 176 9.53 -7.06 -6.99
CA ALA A 176 10.08 -6.34 -8.13
C ALA A 176 11.25 -7.09 -8.78
N VAL A 177 12.13 -7.67 -7.96
CA VAL A 177 13.29 -8.46 -8.40
C VAL A 177 12.85 -9.78 -9.01
N GLU A 178 11.97 -10.53 -8.33
CA GLU A 178 11.47 -11.83 -8.79
C GLU A 178 10.71 -11.73 -10.11
N ASN A 179 9.96 -10.64 -10.31
CA ASN A 179 9.25 -10.37 -11.56
C ASN A 179 10.10 -9.67 -12.63
N ASP A 180 11.35 -9.33 -12.30
CA ASP A 180 12.28 -8.58 -13.15
C ASP A 180 11.63 -7.33 -13.77
N VAL A 181 11.01 -6.49 -12.94
CA VAL A 181 10.34 -5.28 -13.41
C VAL A 181 11.35 -4.20 -13.81
N HIS A 182 10.97 -3.33 -14.72
CA HIS A 182 11.80 -2.19 -15.12
C HIS A 182 11.62 -1.01 -14.16
N VAL A 183 10.42 -0.87 -13.59
CA VAL A 183 10.04 0.25 -12.72
C VAL A 183 9.08 -0.19 -11.63
N VAL A 184 9.23 0.37 -10.43
CA VAL A 184 8.26 0.30 -9.34
C VAL A 184 7.55 1.66 -9.24
N GLY A 185 6.23 1.66 -9.43
CA GLY A 185 5.37 2.80 -9.15
C GLY A 185 4.85 2.75 -7.72
N ALA A 186 5.47 3.50 -6.81
CA ALA A 186 5.04 3.61 -5.42
C ALA A 186 3.84 4.58 -5.30
N SER A 187 2.65 4.03 -5.09
CA SER A 187 1.43 4.78 -4.84
C SER A 187 1.25 5.03 -3.35
N SER A 188 1.34 6.29 -2.90
CA SER A 188 1.23 6.68 -1.49
C SER A 188 0.26 7.85 -1.28
N LEU A 189 -0.77 7.63 -0.48
CA LEU A 189 -1.78 8.62 -0.09
C LEU A 189 -1.92 8.76 1.43
N ALA A 190 -1.20 7.93 2.20
CA ALA A 190 -1.23 7.92 3.66
C ALA A 190 0.01 8.56 4.33
N ALA A 191 0.70 9.48 3.62
CA ALA A 191 1.87 10.23 4.12
C ALA A 191 3.09 9.40 4.58
N GLY A 192 3.13 8.09 4.26
CA GLY A 192 4.27 7.22 4.57
C GLY A 192 5.46 7.37 3.60
N HIS A 193 5.33 8.17 2.55
CA HIS A 193 6.28 8.24 1.44
C HIS A 193 7.69 8.65 1.85
N LYS A 194 7.86 9.56 2.84
CA LYS A 194 9.18 10.00 3.34
C LYS A 194 9.95 8.89 4.08
N THR A 195 9.29 7.80 4.45
CA THR A 195 9.90 6.65 5.14
C THR A 195 9.96 5.44 4.22
N LEU A 196 8.82 5.03 3.66
CA LEU A 196 8.66 3.77 2.95
C LEU A 196 9.36 3.76 1.56
N ILE A 197 9.40 4.90 0.86
CA ILE A 197 10.06 4.97 -0.45
C ILE A 197 11.58 4.90 -0.32
N PRO A 198 12.23 5.64 0.60
CA PRO A 198 13.65 5.43 0.89
C PRO A 198 13.97 3.98 1.30
N GLU A 199 13.15 3.37 2.17
CA GLU A 199 13.33 1.97 2.58
C GLU A 199 13.21 1.00 1.39
N LEU A 200 12.30 1.25 0.45
CA LEU A 200 12.17 0.46 -0.79
C LEU A 200 13.43 0.57 -1.65
N VAL A 201 13.95 1.78 -1.86
CA VAL A 201 15.17 2.00 -2.64
C VAL A 201 16.36 1.28 -2.01
N GLU A 202 16.51 1.36 -0.68
CA GLU A 202 17.56 0.64 0.03
C GLU A 202 17.36 -0.89 -0.02
N ALA A 203 16.11 -1.36 0.02
CA ALA A 203 15.81 -2.78 -0.15
C ALA A 203 16.18 -3.28 -1.56
N LEU A 204 15.87 -2.54 -2.63
CA LEU A 204 16.27 -2.88 -4.00
C LEU A 204 17.80 -2.95 -4.15
N LYS A 205 18.54 -2.02 -3.53
CA LYS A 205 20.01 -2.07 -3.48
C LYS A 205 20.54 -3.32 -2.79
N LYS A 206 19.94 -3.73 -1.65
CA LYS A 206 20.31 -4.98 -0.96
C LYS A 206 20.11 -6.22 -1.82
N TRP A 207 19.13 -6.19 -2.73
CA TRP A 207 18.90 -7.23 -3.74
C TRP A 207 19.79 -7.10 -4.99
N GLY A 208 20.67 -6.09 -5.06
CA GLY A 208 21.54 -5.85 -6.21
C GLY A 208 20.82 -5.35 -7.46
N ARG A 209 19.63 -4.75 -7.30
CA ARG A 209 18.77 -4.27 -8.39
C ARG A 209 18.52 -2.76 -8.32
N GLU A 210 19.60 -2.01 -8.14
CA GLU A 210 19.57 -0.54 -8.16
C GLU A 210 19.27 0.06 -9.54
N ASP A 211 19.26 -0.77 -10.59
CA ASP A 211 18.82 -0.45 -11.94
C ASP A 211 17.30 -0.27 -12.05
N ILE A 212 16.52 -0.83 -11.12
CA ILE A 212 15.05 -0.71 -11.12
C ILE A 212 14.67 0.71 -10.71
N CYS A 213 14.05 1.45 -11.63
CA CYS A 213 13.57 2.80 -11.37
C CYS A 213 12.44 2.80 -10.32
N VAL A 214 12.42 3.81 -9.45
CA VAL A 214 11.31 4.03 -8.51
C VAL A 214 10.67 5.38 -8.82
N VAL A 215 9.36 5.38 -9.09
CA VAL A 215 8.56 6.59 -9.28
C VAL A 215 7.49 6.68 -8.19
N ALA A 216 7.27 7.87 -7.65
CA ALA A 216 6.29 8.12 -6.60
C ALA A 216 5.06 8.83 -7.16
N GLY A 217 3.87 8.42 -6.69
CA GLY A 217 2.61 9.09 -7.03
C GLY A 217 1.62 9.03 -5.88
N GLY A 218 0.63 9.93 -5.91
CA GLY A 218 -0.39 10.07 -4.86
C GLY A 218 -0.31 11.46 -4.21
N VAL A 219 -0.49 11.51 -2.89
CA VAL A 219 -0.33 12.74 -2.09
C VAL A 219 1.06 12.69 -1.47
N ILE A 220 2.01 13.26 -2.20
CA ILE A 220 3.44 13.29 -1.88
C ILE A 220 3.81 14.70 -1.45
#